data_AF-A0A9D2SYK3-F1
#
_entry.id   AF-A0A9D2SYK3-F1
#
_cell.length_a   1.000
_cell.length_b   1.000
_cell.length_c   1.000
_cell.angle_alpha   90.00
_cell.angle_beta   90.00
_cell.angle_gamma   90.00
#
_symmetry.space_group_name_H-M   'P 1'
#
loop_
_entity.id
_entity.type
_entity.pdbx_description
1 polymer ?
#
loop_
_entity_poly.entity_id
_entity_poly.type
_entity_poly.pdbx_seq_one_letter_code
_entity_poly.pdbx_strand_id
1 'polypeptide(L)'
;MGRLTDFQAHQIEHQLGAYTDCNHGQGMAVIHPAYYRHIVKDAEEKFTRFAKEVFGKDTAEEGVEALAEFIRECGLPTKLSELNSKTEITPELLRKVADTSNVIKCGPRKLSRDEIYDILMECM
;
A
#
# COMPACT_ATOMS: atom_id res chain seq x y z
N MET A 1 -2.21 18.84 18.53
CA MET A 1 -2.14 17.75 17.54
C MET A 1 -0.69 17.27 17.50
N GLY A 2 -0.41 16.09 18.04
CA GLY A 2 0.93 15.49 18.03
C GLY A 2 1.10 14.58 16.81
N ARG A 3 2.19 14.77 16.06
CA ARG A 3 2.59 14.11 14.80
C ARG A 3 1.62 14.24 13.61
N LEU A 4 2.14 14.75 12.49
CA LEU A 4 1.46 14.69 11.19
C LEU A 4 1.40 13.23 10.74
N THR A 5 0.20 12.76 10.40
CA THR A 5 -0.06 11.42 9.89
C THR A 5 0.02 11.38 8.37
N ASP A 6 0.33 10.21 7.83
CA ASP A 6 0.29 9.93 6.40
C ASP A 6 -0.83 8.91 6.14
N PHE A 7 -1.63 9.18 5.11
CA PHE A 7 -2.82 8.40 4.76
C PHE A 7 -2.86 8.02 3.27
N GLN A 8 -1.76 8.12 2.51
CA GLN A 8 -1.85 7.93 1.06
C GLN A 8 -2.28 6.49 0.69
N ALA A 9 -1.74 5.46 1.36
CA ALA A 9 -2.20 4.08 1.20
C ALA A 9 -3.70 3.92 1.52
N HIS A 10 -4.19 4.60 2.57
CA HIS A 10 -5.62 4.58 2.91
C HIS A 10 -6.47 5.24 1.81
N GLN A 11 -6.01 6.34 1.19
CA GLN A 11 -6.74 6.97 0.09
C GLN A 11 -6.79 6.10 -1.18
N ILE A 12 -5.73 5.32 -1.43
CA ILE A 12 -5.73 4.34 -2.53
C ILE A 12 -6.73 3.24 -2.22
N GLU A 13 -6.69 2.69 -1.01
CA GLU A 13 -7.58 1.60 -0.60
C GLU A 13 -9.04 2.04 -0.59
N HIS A 14 -9.38 3.21 -0.02
CA HIS A 14 -10.76 3.70 -0.01
C HIS A 14 -11.34 3.78 -1.42
N GLN A 15 -10.50 4.19 -2.38
CA GLN A 15 -10.92 4.28 -3.76
C GLN A 15 -11.05 2.89 -4.39
N LEU A 16 -10.15 1.95 -4.12
CA LEU A 16 -10.30 0.56 -4.53
C LEU A 16 -11.61 -0.04 -3.99
N GLY A 17 -11.89 0.15 -2.69
CA GLY A 17 -13.12 -0.30 -2.04
C GLY A 17 -14.37 0.31 -2.66
N ALA A 18 -14.33 1.59 -3.07
CA ALA A 18 -15.46 2.23 -3.75
C ALA A 18 -15.82 1.58 -5.10
N TYR A 19 -14.86 1.01 -5.84
CA TYR A 19 -15.10 0.34 -7.12
C TYR A 19 -15.38 -1.17 -6.99
N THR A 20 -14.87 -1.81 -5.94
CA THR A 20 -14.82 -3.27 -5.83
C THR A 20 -15.64 -3.84 -4.68
N ASP A 21 -15.99 -3.02 -3.69
CA ASP A 21 -16.58 -3.43 -2.41
C ASP A 21 -15.75 -4.51 -1.68
N CYS A 22 -14.42 -4.46 -1.82
CA CYS A 22 -13.51 -5.34 -1.10
C CYS A 22 -13.44 -4.97 0.38
N ASN A 23 -13.02 -5.93 1.21
CA ASN A 23 -12.82 -5.67 2.64
C ASN A 23 -11.67 -4.68 2.88
N HIS A 24 -11.92 -3.66 3.71
CA HIS A 24 -10.97 -2.59 4.00
C HIS A 24 -9.60 -3.08 4.48
N GLY A 25 -9.58 -3.93 5.52
CA GLY A 25 -8.33 -4.43 6.10
C GLY A 25 -7.55 -5.33 5.13
N GLN A 26 -8.26 -6.11 4.32
CA GLN A 26 -7.66 -6.95 3.29
C GLN A 26 -7.07 -6.12 2.14
N GLY A 27 -7.77 -5.09 1.68
CA GLY A 27 -7.24 -4.15 0.68
C GLY A 27 -5.98 -3.45 1.17
N MET A 28 -5.96 -3.02 2.43
CA MET A 28 -4.79 -2.39 3.05
C MET A 28 -3.59 -3.35 3.12
N ALA A 29 -3.83 -4.62 3.46
CA ALA A 29 -2.80 -5.65 3.51
C ALA A 29 -2.09 -5.84 2.16
N VAL A 30 -2.86 -5.80 1.07
CA VAL A 30 -2.31 -5.90 -0.29
C VAL A 30 -1.53 -4.64 -0.69
N ILE A 31 -2.09 -3.45 -0.41
CA ILE A 31 -1.53 -2.16 -0.88
C ILE A 31 -0.26 -1.76 -0.13
N HIS A 32 -0.18 -2.01 1.19
CA HIS A 32 0.91 -1.49 2.02
C HIS A 32 2.31 -1.90 1.57
N PRO A 33 2.61 -3.19 1.32
CA PRO A 33 3.93 -3.59 0.85
C PRO A 33 4.32 -2.94 -0.48
N ALA A 34 3.42 -2.93 -1.46
CA ALA A 34 3.68 -2.30 -2.76
C ALA A 34 3.93 -0.79 -2.61
N TYR A 35 3.06 -0.08 -1.91
CA TYR A 35 3.24 1.35 -1.64
C TYR A 35 4.57 1.64 -0.92
N TYR A 36 4.94 0.84 0.09
CA TYR A 36 6.18 1.05 0.83
C TYR A 36 7.43 0.81 0.00
N ARG A 37 7.45 -0.15 -0.93
CA ARG A 37 8.57 -0.34 -1.87
C ARG A 37 8.85 0.92 -2.71
N HIS A 38 7.82 1.70 -3.03
CA HIS A 38 7.95 2.93 -3.82
C HIS A 38 8.48 4.13 -3.01
N ILE A 39 8.23 4.15 -1.70
CA ILE A 39 8.58 5.30 -0.84
C ILE A 39 9.71 5.02 0.15
N VAL A 40 10.21 3.79 0.20
CA VAL A 40 11.22 3.35 1.18
C VAL A 40 12.46 4.22 1.13
N LYS A 41 12.90 4.60 -0.07
CA LYS A 41 14.07 5.47 -0.29
C LYS A 41 13.84 6.93 0.08
N ASP A 42 12.59 7.40 0.05
CA ASP A 42 12.25 8.77 0.44
C ASP A 42 12.24 8.95 1.98
N ALA A 43 12.19 7.85 2.74
CA ALA A 43 12.12 7.84 4.20
C ALA A 43 12.99 6.75 4.85
N GLU A 44 14.17 6.50 4.26
CA GLU A 44 15.00 5.34 4.59
C GLU A 44 15.29 5.20 6.08
N GLU A 45 15.64 6.28 6.79
CA GLU A 45 15.87 6.25 8.24
C GLU A 45 14.65 5.76 9.05
N LYS A 46 13.44 6.15 8.64
CA LYS A 46 12.20 5.72 9.33
C LYS A 46 11.93 4.25 9.06
N PHE A 47 12.11 3.80 7.82
CA PHE A 47 11.92 2.40 7.45
C PHE A 47 12.99 1.49 8.06
N THR A 48 14.25 1.91 8.12
CA THR A 48 15.32 1.18 8.83
C THR A 48 15.01 1.05 10.32
N ARG A 49 14.52 2.12 10.97
CA ARG A 49 14.07 2.01 12.37
C ARG A 49 12.90 1.05 12.51
N PHE A 50 11.91 1.11 11.61
CA PHE A 50 10.79 0.17 11.62
C PHE A 50 11.27 -1.28 11.45
N ALA A 51 12.14 -1.53 10.48
CA ALA A 51 12.75 -2.83 10.20
C ALA A 51 13.45 -3.41 11.45
N LYS A 52 14.28 -2.59 12.11
CA LYS A 52 15.03 -2.99 13.29
C LYS A 52 14.16 -3.24 14.51
N GLU A 53 13.29 -2.29 14.83
CA GLU A 53 12.52 -2.32 16.08
C GLU A 53 11.34 -3.30 16.04
N VAL A 54 10.78 -3.57 14.85
CA VAL A 54 9.60 -4.45 14.72
C VAL A 54 9.97 -5.85 14.25
N PHE A 55 10.93 -5.97 13.34
CA PHE A 55 11.25 -7.24 12.67
C PHE A 55 12.69 -7.73 12.89
N GLY A 56 13.53 -6.99 13.63
CA GLY A 56 14.93 -7.35 13.84
C GLY A 56 15.75 -7.39 12.55
N LYS A 57 15.40 -6.55 11.57
CA LYS A 57 16.09 -6.40 10.28
C LYS A 57 16.97 -5.16 10.24
N ASP A 58 18.02 -5.18 9.43
CA ASP A 58 19.04 -4.12 9.45
C ASP A 58 18.82 -3.04 8.38
N THR A 59 18.08 -3.36 7.31
CA THR A 59 17.82 -2.44 6.19
C THR A 59 16.35 -2.08 6.04
N ALA A 60 16.08 -0.92 5.45
CA ALA A 60 14.75 -0.43 5.18
C ALA A 60 13.95 -1.38 4.27
N GLU A 61 14.58 -1.90 3.22
CA GLU A 61 14.00 -2.86 2.28
C GLU A 61 13.65 -4.18 2.97
N GLU A 62 14.55 -4.74 3.79
CA GLU A 62 14.25 -5.95 4.55
C GLU A 62 13.05 -5.77 5.49
N GLY A 63 12.85 -4.57 6.04
CA GLY A 63 11.67 -4.26 6.84
C GLY A 63 10.37 -4.28 6.04
N VAL A 64 10.39 -3.81 4.79
CA VAL A 64 9.23 -3.85 3.90
C VAL A 64 8.91 -5.29 3.49
N GLU A 65 9.93 -6.10 3.18
CA GLU A 65 9.72 -7.52 2.87
C GLU A 65 9.28 -8.33 4.09
N ALA A 66 9.81 -8.04 5.28
CA ALA A 66 9.36 -8.67 6.52
C ALA A 66 7.89 -8.34 6.83
N LEU A 67 7.43 -7.11 6.53
CA LEU A 67 6.01 -6.76 6.60
C LEU A 67 5.17 -7.61 5.63
N ALA A 68 5.61 -7.76 4.38
CA ALA A 68 4.90 -8.56 3.38
C ALA A 68 4.80 -10.04 3.80
N GLU A 69 5.89 -10.60 4.34
CA GLU A 69 5.92 -11.96 4.87
C GLU A 69 5.00 -12.11 6.09
N PHE A 70 5.02 -11.16 7.02
CA PHE A 70 4.15 -11.17 8.20
C PHE A 70 2.66 -11.12 7.82
N ILE A 71 2.28 -10.30 6.82
CA ILE A 71 0.91 -10.25 6.30
C ILE A 71 0.48 -11.63 5.78
N ARG A 72 1.36 -12.29 5.01
CA ARG A 72 1.12 -13.65 4.51
C ARG A 72 0.99 -14.66 5.66
N GLU A 73 1.85 -14.59 6.67
CA GLU A 73 1.79 -15.46 7.86
C GLU A 73 0.49 -15.28 8.66
N CYS A 74 -0.08 -14.08 8.67
CA CYS A 74 -1.39 -13.81 9.27
C CYS A 74 -2.56 -14.40 8.47
N GLY A 75 -2.32 -14.99 7.30
CA GLY A 75 -3.37 -15.49 6.40
C GLY A 75 -4.17 -14.38 5.70
N LEU A 76 -3.59 -13.17 5.62
CA LEU A 76 -4.18 -12.06 4.89
C LEU A 76 -3.78 -12.13 3.40
N PRO A 77 -4.61 -11.57 2.51
CA PRO A 77 -4.31 -11.54 1.09
C PRO A 77 -3.07 -10.69 0.80
N THR A 78 -2.28 -11.17 -0.14
CA THR A 78 -1.05 -10.54 -0.64
C THR A 78 -1.21 -10.05 -2.07
N LYS A 79 -2.27 -10.46 -2.77
CA LYS A 79 -2.60 -10.07 -4.14
C LYS A 79 -4.05 -9.63 -4.27
N LEU A 80 -4.34 -8.76 -5.25
CA LEU A 80 -5.70 -8.28 -5.54
C LEU A 80 -6.64 -9.41 -5.96
N SER A 81 -6.11 -10.43 -6.65
CA SER A 81 -6.86 -11.62 -7.07
C SER A 81 -7.34 -12.50 -5.90
N GLU A 82 -6.77 -12.33 -4.71
CA GLU A 82 -7.17 -13.04 -3.48
C GLU A 82 -8.28 -12.30 -2.71
N LEU A 83 -8.63 -11.08 -3.13
CA LEU A 83 -9.70 -10.30 -2.52
C LEU A 83 -11.06 -10.81 -2.96
N ASN A 84 -11.99 -10.87 -2.01
CA ASN A 84 -13.40 -11.04 -2.34
C ASN A 84 -13.99 -9.69 -2.77
N SER A 85 -14.06 -9.46 -4.09
CA SER A 85 -14.65 -8.26 -4.68
C SER A 85 -15.97 -8.57 -5.38
N LYS A 86 -16.89 -7.61 -5.38
CA LYS A 86 -18.15 -7.68 -6.16
C LYS A 86 -17.94 -7.41 -7.65
N THR A 87 -16.82 -6.78 -7.99
CA THR A 87 -16.42 -6.44 -9.35
C THR A 87 -15.07 -7.06 -9.65
N GLU A 88 -14.90 -7.58 -10.87
CA GLU A 88 -13.59 -8.05 -11.34
C GLU A 88 -12.57 -6.90 -11.34
N ILE A 89 -11.39 -7.14 -10.78
CA ILE A 89 -10.31 -6.15 -10.71
C ILE A 89 -9.50 -6.26 -11.99
N THR A 90 -9.68 -5.30 -12.90
CA THR A 90 -8.95 -5.21 -14.17
C THR A 90 -8.00 -4.01 -14.19
N PRO A 91 -6.98 -3.98 -15.06
CA PRO A 91 -6.12 -2.81 -15.25
C PRO A 91 -6.92 -1.52 -15.53
N GLU A 92 -7.99 -1.59 -16.31
CA GLU A 92 -8.84 -0.42 -16.60
C GLU A 92 -9.58 0.08 -15.36
N LEU A 93 -10.00 -0.83 -14.47
CA LEU A 93 -10.58 -0.48 -13.17
C LEU A 93 -9.52 0.17 -12.28
N LEU A 94 -8.32 -0.41 -12.19
CA LEU A 94 -7.22 0.15 -11.40
C LEU A 94 -6.79 1.53 -11.90
N ARG A 95 -6.85 1.76 -13.22
CA ARG A 95 -6.62 3.09 -13.78
C ARG A 95 -7.66 4.10 -13.28
N LYS A 96 -8.94 3.73 -13.25
CA LYS A 96 -10.00 4.59 -12.68
C LYS A 96 -9.77 4.84 -11.20
N VAL A 97 -9.38 3.82 -10.42
CA VAL A 97 -9.03 3.95 -9.00
C VAL A 97 -7.91 4.97 -8.83
N ALA A 98 -6.82 4.86 -9.58
CA ALA A 98 -5.70 5.80 -9.53
C ALA A 98 -6.09 7.23 -9.93
N ASP A 99 -6.87 7.38 -11.01
CA ASP A 99 -7.34 8.66 -11.52
C ASP A 99 -8.40 9.33 -10.63
N THR A 100 -8.94 8.64 -9.63
CA THR A 100 -9.94 9.21 -8.72
C THR A 100 -9.54 9.16 -7.25
N SER A 101 -8.40 8.54 -6.95
CA SER A 101 -7.84 8.53 -5.60
C SER A 101 -7.41 9.95 -5.18
N ASN A 102 -7.64 10.27 -3.91
CA ASN A 102 -7.19 11.52 -3.34
C ASN A 102 -5.67 11.50 -3.19
N VAL A 103 -5.00 12.42 -3.90
CA VAL A 103 -3.56 12.62 -3.76
C VAL A 103 -3.31 13.67 -2.68
N ILE A 104 -2.88 13.20 -1.53
CA ILE A 104 -2.64 14.05 -0.36
C ILE A 104 -1.18 14.52 -0.33
N LYS A 105 -0.97 15.77 0.12
CA LYS A 105 0.37 16.34 0.30
C LYS A 105 0.96 15.91 1.65
N CYS A 106 1.01 14.61 1.91
CA CYS A 106 1.63 14.04 3.12
C CYS A 106 2.47 12.81 2.75
N GLY A 107 3.15 12.23 3.75
CA GLY A 107 4.19 11.22 3.52
C GLY A 107 5.53 11.85 3.15
N PRO A 108 6.55 11.04 2.82
CA PRO A 108 7.87 11.58 2.50
C PRO A 108 7.88 12.38 1.19
N ARG A 109 6.94 12.11 0.28
CA ARG A 109 6.62 12.93 -0.89
C ARG A 109 5.20 12.70 -1.39
N LYS A 110 4.74 13.58 -2.27
CA LYS A 110 3.48 13.45 -3.00
C LYS A 110 3.63 12.45 -4.15
N LEU A 111 2.70 11.50 -4.29
CA LEU A 111 2.65 10.59 -5.44
C LEU A 111 1.99 11.22 -6.67
N SER A 112 2.32 10.69 -7.84
CA SER A 112 1.56 10.93 -9.07
C SER A 112 0.41 9.91 -9.22
N ARG A 113 -0.54 10.18 -10.10
CA ARG A 113 -1.61 9.20 -10.41
C ARG A 113 -1.08 8.00 -11.18
N ASP A 114 -0.10 8.21 -12.04
CA ASP A 114 0.53 7.10 -12.76
C ASP A 114 1.29 6.19 -11.79
N GLU A 115 1.95 6.76 -10.79
CA GLU A 115 2.61 5.98 -9.75
C GLU A 115 1.62 5.21 -8.85
N ILE A 116 0.46 5.81 -8.52
CA ILE A 116 -0.61 5.07 -7.83
C ILE A 116 -1.08 3.89 -8.69
N TYR A 117 -1.19 4.10 -10.00
CA TYR A 117 -1.55 3.03 -10.93
C TYR A 117 -0.48 1.92 -10.97
N ASP A 118 0.81 2.28 -11.03
CA ASP A 118 1.91 1.31 -11.01
C ASP A 118 1.91 0.48 -9.72
N ILE A 119 1.71 1.12 -8.56
CA ILE A 119 1.56 0.45 -7.26
C ILE A 119 0.40 -0.56 -7.29
N LEU A 120 -0.76 -0.16 -7.83
CA LEU A 120 -1.93 -1.05 -7.94
C LEU A 120 -1.66 -2.22 -8.91
N MET A 121 -0.94 -1.97 -10.00
CA MET A 121 -0.57 -3.01 -10.97
C MET A 121 0.42 -4.02 -10.36
N GLU A 122 1.33 -3.60 -9.49
CA GLU A 122 2.23 -4.52 -8.76
C GLU A 122 1.48 -5.44 -7.78
N CYS A 123 0.30 -5.00 -7.33
CA CYS A 123 -0.58 -5.76 -6.45
C CYS A 123 -1.39 -6.83 -7.19
N MET A 124 -1.42 -6.83 -8.53
CA MET A 124 -2.11 -7.86 -9.31
C MET A 124 -1.50 -9.25 -9.15
#